data_AF-A0A7X7VR23-F1
#
_entry.id   AF-A0A7X7VR23-F1
#
_cell.length_a   1.000
_cell.length_b   1.000
_cell.length_c   1.000
_cell.angle_alpha   90.00
_cell.angle_beta   90.00
_cell.angle_gamma   90.00
#
_symmetry.space_group_name_H-M   'P 1'
#
loop_
_entity.id
_entity.type
_entity.pdbx_description
1 polymer ?
#
loop_
_entity_poly.entity_id
_entity_poly.type
_entity_poly.pdbx_seq_one_letter_code
_entity_poly.pdbx_strand_id
1 'polypeptide(L)'
;MTLRELLKVLHDHLKLVIVLPLLCALVTGAVSFLLPNQYTASTTMYVLVKYDNTSSSSTSSDLSASQMITNDVATLIKSDRVATDTAENVGLSNLNGYSIKVTNSTTTRIITLEVTGPDPQKAADVANAIVDVTSDISQSVMDVQSINAIDS
;
A
#
# COMPACT_ATOMS: atom_id res chain seq x y z
N MET A 1 10.02 32.86 29.22
CA MET A 1 10.46 31.78 30.13
C MET A 1 11.84 31.33 29.68
N THR A 2 12.82 31.35 30.58
CA THR A 2 14.19 30.89 30.28
C THR A 2 14.34 29.41 30.63
N LEU A 3 15.24 28.67 29.96
CA LEU A 3 15.49 27.23 30.20
C LEU A 3 15.76 26.89 31.68
N ARG A 4 16.34 27.84 32.43
CA ARG A 4 16.60 27.70 33.87
C ARG A 4 15.33 27.72 34.74
N GLU A 5 14.29 28.45 34.33
CA GLU A 5 13.00 28.46 35.05
C GLU A 5 12.26 27.14 34.85
N LEU A 6 12.30 26.57 33.65
CA LEU A 6 11.69 25.27 33.35
C LEU A 6 12.35 24.14 34.16
N LEU A 7 13.67 24.18 34.32
CA LEU A 7 14.42 23.22 35.15
C LEU A 7 14.07 23.33 36.65
N LYS A 8 13.82 24.54 37.17
CA LYS A 8 13.33 24.73 38.54
C LYS A 8 11.93 24.18 38.74
N VAL A 9 11.01 24.49 37.83
CA VAL A 9 9.63 23.99 37.87
C VAL A 9 9.59 22.45 37.76
N LEU A 10 10.46 21.85 36.94
CA LEU A 10 10.61 20.40 36.81
C LEU A 10 11.10 19.75 38.11
N HIS A 11 12.04 20.38 38.81
CA HIS A 11 12.55 19.90 40.09
C HIS A 11 11.52 20.05 41.22
N ASP A 12 10.81 21.18 41.29
CA ASP A 12 9.77 21.42 42.30
C ASP A 12 8.55 20.50 42.12
N HIS A 13 8.30 20.05 40.89
CA HIS A 13 7.24 19.09 40.55
C HIS A 13 7.77 17.73 40.08
N LEU A 14 8.93 17.29 40.57
CA LEU A 14 9.58 16.03 40.14
C LEU A 14 8.64 14.80 40.25
N LYS A 15 7.75 14.79 41.25
CA LYS A 15 6.73 13.74 41.40
C LYS A 15 5.77 13.70 40.21
N LEU A 16 5.31 14.85 39.72
CA LEU A 16 4.41 14.94 38.56
C LEU A 16 5.15 14.51 37.28
N VAL A 17 6.42 14.92 37.15
CA VAL A 17 7.29 14.58 36.03
C VAL A 17 7.58 13.09 35.92
N ILE A 18 7.59 12.36 37.04
CA ILE A 18 7.77 10.90 37.05
C ILE A 18 6.43 10.16 36.95
N VAL A 19 5.40 10.59 37.69
CA VAL A 19 4.10 9.91 37.73
C VAL A 19 3.36 10.00 36.39
N LEU A 20 3.43 11.15 35.71
CA LEU A 20 2.75 11.37 34.43
C LEU A 20 3.23 10.41 33.32
N PRO A 21 4.54 10.30 32.98
CA PRO A 21 4.99 9.35 31.97
C PRO A 21 4.79 7.90 32.40
N LEU A 22 4.84 7.59 33.69
CA LEU A 22 4.62 6.23 34.21
C LEU A 22 3.16 5.80 34.06
N LEU A 23 2.21 6.72 34.29
CA LEU A 23 0.80 6.50 34.02
C LEU A 23 0.52 6.40 32.51
N CYS A 24 1.11 7.27 31.70
CA CYS A 24 1.03 7.16 30.24
C CYS A 24 1.60 5.84 29.73
N ALA A 25 2.73 5.36 30.28
CA ALA A 25 3.33 4.09 29.90
C ALA A 25 2.42 2.91 30.26
N LEU A 26 1.78 2.92 31.43
CA LEU A 26 0.80 1.91 31.84
C LEU A 26 -0.41 1.88 30.91
N VAL A 27 -0.99 3.05 30.60
CA VAL A 27 -2.15 3.16 29.69
C VAL A 27 -1.78 2.68 28.29
N THR A 28 -0.68 3.16 27.72
CA THR A 28 -0.22 2.75 26.40
C THR A 28 0.11 1.25 26.35
N GLY A 29 0.74 0.71 27.39
CA GLY A 29 1.05 -0.72 27.49
C GLY A 29 -0.21 -1.59 27.51
N ALA A 30 -1.23 -1.19 28.28
CA ALA A 30 -2.52 -1.88 28.32
C ALA A 30 -3.25 -1.82 26.97
N VAL A 31 -3.26 -0.65 26.32
CA VAL A 31 -3.87 -0.47 24.99
C VAL A 31 -3.13 -1.30 23.93
N SER A 32 -1.80 -1.34 23.96
CA SER A 32 -1.00 -2.08 22.98
C SER A 32 -1.31 -3.59 23.00
N PHE A 33 -1.64 -4.15 24.16
CA PHE A 33 -1.99 -5.56 24.29
C PHE A 33 -3.38 -5.91 23.71
N LEU A 34 -4.23 -4.90 23.53
CA LEU A 34 -5.57 -5.03 22.96
C LEU A 34 -5.61 -4.78 21.44
N LEU A 35 -4.54 -4.24 20.85
CA LEU A 35 -4.47 -4.02 19.40
C LEU A 35 -4.32 -5.36 18.68
N PRO A 36 -5.13 -5.65 17.64
CA PRO A 36 -5.00 -6.86 16.86
C PRO A 36 -3.68 -6.85 16.06
N ASN A 37 -3.11 -8.04 15.86
CA ASN A 37 -1.97 -8.21 14.97
C ASN A 37 -2.38 -7.84 13.53
N GLN A 38 -1.54 -7.07 12.86
CA GLN A 38 -1.71 -6.67 11.46
C GLN A 38 -0.49 -7.18 10.69
N TYR A 39 -0.74 -7.88 9.59
CA TYR A 39 0.27 -8.46 8.72
C TYR A 39 0.17 -7.82 7.35
N THR A 40 1.31 -7.41 6.80
CA THR A 40 1.39 -6.78 5.48
C THR A 40 2.02 -7.75 4.49
N ALA A 41 1.25 -8.16 3.49
CA ALA A 41 1.76 -8.83 2.30
C ALA A 41 2.17 -7.76 1.28
N SER A 42 3.31 -7.95 0.61
CA SER A 42 3.83 -7.01 -0.38
C SER A 42 4.14 -7.77 -1.68
N THR A 43 3.63 -7.27 -2.79
CA THR A 43 3.93 -7.79 -4.12
C THR A 43 4.29 -6.65 -5.06
N THR A 44 5.11 -6.97 -6.06
CA THR A 44 5.63 -6.00 -7.02
C THR A 44 5.26 -6.43 -8.44
N MET A 45 4.65 -5.52 -9.18
CA MET A 45 4.19 -5.72 -10.55
C MET A 45 5.02 -4.90 -11.53
N TYR A 46 5.38 -5.50 -12.67
CA TYR A 46 5.97 -4.78 -13.79
C TYR A 46 4.93 -4.54 -14.89
N VAL A 47 4.76 -3.28 -15.29
CA VAL A 47 3.83 -2.91 -16.37
C VAL A 47 4.55 -2.95 -17.71
N LEU A 48 4.21 -3.93 -18.56
CA LEU A 48 4.77 -4.09 -19.90
C LEU A 48 3.81 -3.52 -20.96
N VAL A 49 4.24 -2.48 -21.66
CA VAL A 49 3.47 -1.85 -22.76
C VAL A 49 3.81 -2.55 -24.08
N LYS A 50 2.77 -2.93 -24.84
CA LYS A 50 2.92 -3.51 -26.18
C LYS A 50 3.15 -2.39 -27.19
N TYR A 51 4.23 -2.45 -27.96
CA TYR A 51 4.48 -1.53 -29.06
C TYR A 51 4.13 -2.24 -30.38
N ASP A 52 3.12 -1.76 -31.09
CA ASP A 52 2.93 -2.12 -32.49
C ASP A 52 4.06 -1.50 -33.32
N ASN A 53 4.81 -2.37 -34.00
CA ASN A 53 6.06 -2.10 -34.73
C ASN A 53 5.85 -1.20 -35.99
N THR A 54 5.36 0.02 -35.83
CA THR A 54 5.10 0.89 -37.01
C THR A 54 5.47 2.35 -36.86
N SER A 55 6.03 2.82 -35.75
CA SER A 55 6.47 4.21 -35.65
C SER A 55 7.64 4.37 -34.69
N SER A 56 8.80 4.70 -35.26
CA SER A 56 9.95 5.23 -34.56
C SER A 56 9.61 6.58 -33.93
N SER A 57 9.03 6.57 -32.72
CA SER A 57 8.82 7.75 -31.89
C SER A 57 9.97 7.93 -30.90
N SER A 58 10.17 9.18 -30.52
CA SER A 58 11.25 9.70 -29.70
C SER A 58 11.26 9.14 -28.27
N THR A 59 12.42 8.66 -27.82
CA THR A 59 12.66 7.99 -26.52
C THR A 59 12.20 8.81 -25.30
N SER A 60 12.17 10.15 -25.40
CA SER A 60 11.69 11.06 -24.35
C SER A 60 10.16 11.15 -24.27
N SER A 61 9.44 11.04 -25.39
CA SER A 61 7.97 10.95 -25.41
C SER A 61 7.50 9.60 -24.89
N ASP A 62 8.24 8.54 -25.20
CA ASP A 62 7.93 7.18 -24.78
C ASP A 62 8.07 6.97 -23.26
N LEU A 63 9.02 7.67 -22.62
CA LEU A 63 9.19 7.64 -21.16
C LEU A 63 7.98 8.27 -20.45
N SER A 64 7.53 9.44 -20.89
CA SER A 64 6.36 10.13 -20.33
C SER A 64 5.07 9.33 -20.55
N ALA A 65 4.88 8.74 -21.74
CA ALA A 65 3.74 7.87 -22.03
C ALA A 65 3.75 6.61 -21.14
N SER A 66 4.92 6.02 -20.91
CA SER A 66 5.06 4.87 -20.02
C SER A 66 4.72 5.18 -18.57
N GLN A 67 5.11 6.35 -18.08
CA GLN A 67 4.77 6.81 -16.74
C GLN A 67 3.26 7.04 -16.60
N MET A 68 2.61 7.59 -17.64
CA MET A 68 1.14 7.73 -17.69
C MET A 68 0.45 6.37 -17.61
N ILE A 69 0.85 5.40 -18.43
CA ILE A 69 0.27 4.04 -18.40
C ILE A 69 0.46 3.38 -17.03
N THR A 70 1.64 3.55 -16.41
CA THR A 70 1.89 3.00 -15.07
C THR A 70 0.99 3.66 -14.01
N ASN A 71 0.73 4.97 -14.11
CA ASN A 71 -0.21 5.67 -13.25
C ASN A 71 -1.67 5.27 -13.50
N ASP A 72 -2.04 5.01 -14.75
CA ASP A 72 -3.38 4.54 -15.10
C ASP A 72 -3.63 3.15 -14.53
N VAL A 73 -2.66 2.22 -14.64
CA VAL A 73 -2.73 0.90 -14.00
C VAL A 73 -2.79 1.04 -12.47
N ALA A 74 -1.99 1.93 -11.87
CA ALA A 74 -2.05 2.18 -10.43
C ALA A 74 -3.42 2.73 -9.97
N THR A 75 -4.09 3.48 -10.84
CA THR A 75 -5.46 3.99 -10.59
C THR A 75 -6.49 2.88 -10.79
N LEU A 76 -6.31 2.03 -11.80
CA LEU A 76 -7.16 0.87 -12.05
C LEU A 76 -7.17 -0.10 -10.86
N ILE A 77 -6.00 -0.39 -10.29
CA ILE A 77 -5.88 -1.24 -9.08
C ILE A 77 -6.72 -0.69 -7.91
N LYS A 78 -6.84 0.64 -7.80
CA LYS A 78 -7.63 1.31 -6.73
C LYS A 78 -9.11 1.42 -7.05
N SER A 79 -9.55 0.95 -8.22
CA SER A 79 -10.95 1.08 -8.62
C SER A 79 -11.87 0.16 -7.82
N ASP A 80 -13.11 0.59 -7.61
CA ASP A 80 -14.13 -0.21 -6.92
C ASP A 80 -14.40 -1.54 -7.62
N ARG A 81 -14.22 -1.58 -8.95
CA ARG A 81 -14.36 -2.79 -9.75
C ARG A 81 -13.30 -3.82 -9.36
N VAL A 82 -12.03 -3.44 -9.34
CA VAL A 82 -10.94 -4.35 -8.91
C VAL A 82 -11.17 -4.81 -7.47
N ALA A 83 -11.59 -3.91 -6.57
CA ALA A 83 -11.87 -4.27 -5.18
C ALA A 83 -13.03 -5.27 -5.04
N THR A 84 -14.10 -5.10 -5.82
CA THR A 84 -15.28 -6.00 -5.81
C THR A 84 -14.94 -7.36 -6.40
N ASP A 85 -14.37 -7.38 -7.61
CA ASP A 85 -13.99 -8.62 -8.31
C ASP A 85 -12.94 -9.41 -7.50
N THR A 86 -12.01 -8.72 -6.84
CA THR A 86 -11.05 -9.34 -5.91
C THR A 86 -11.77 -9.99 -4.72
N ALA A 87 -12.69 -9.26 -4.07
CA ALA A 87 -13.42 -9.79 -2.90
C ALA A 87 -14.18 -11.06 -3.27
N GLU A 88 -14.85 -11.08 -4.42
CA GLU A 88 -15.55 -12.26 -4.94
C GLU A 88 -14.59 -13.43 -5.17
N ASN A 89 -13.43 -13.19 -5.79
CA ASN A 89 -12.42 -14.22 -6.07
C ASN A 89 -11.86 -14.88 -4.82
N VAL A 90 -11.65 -14.13 -3.73
CA VAL A 90 -11.15 -14.67 -2.46
C VAL A 90 -12.26 -15.09 -1.49
N GLY A 91 -13.53 -15.08 -1.94
CA GLY A 91 -14.68 -15.49 -1.14
C GLY A 91 -15.02 -14.56 0.03
N LEU A 92 -14.66 -13.27 -0.06
CA LEU A 92 -14.98 -12.22 0.91
C LEU A 92 -16.19 -11.40 0.46
N SER A 93 -16.97 -10.87 1.41
CA SER A 93 -18.07 -9.96 1.07
C SER A 93 -17.59 -8.58 0.60
N ASN A 94 -16.43 -8.14 1.10
CA ASN A 94 -15.74 -6.90 0.72
C ASN A 94 -14.31 -6.91 1.30
N LEU A 95 -13.51 -5.91 0.92
CA LEU A 95 -12.13 -5.72 1.39
C LEU A 95 -12.00 -4.71 2.54
N ASN A 96 -13.09 -4.33 3.24
CA ASN A 96 -13.04 -3.27 4.27
C ASN A 96 -12.14 -3.60 5.47
N GLY A 97 -11.89 -4.89 5.71
CA GLY A 97 -10.96 -5.37 6.74
C GLY A 97 -9.48 -5.31 6.32
N TYR A 98 -9.18 -4.90 5.09
CA TYR A 98 -7.84 -4.85 4.54
C TYR A 98 -7.46 -3.41 4.17
N SER A 99 -6.23 -3.02 4.49
CA SER A 99 -5.66 -1.76 4.03
C SER A 99 -4.81 -2.03 2.80
N ILE A 100 -5.22 -1.46 1.67
CA ILE A 100 -4.54 -1.63 0.38
C ILE A 100 -3.79 -0.34 0.05
N LYS A 101 -2.48 -0.44 -0.09
CA LYS A 101 -1.60 0.67 -0.44
C LYS A 101 -0.88 0.35 -1.75
N VAL A 102 -1.14 1.17 -2.76
CA VAL A 102 -0.51 1.05 -4.07
C VAL A 102 0.44 2.22 -4.25
N THR A 103 1.72 1.90 -4.42
CA THR A 103 2.79 2.87 -4.65
C THR A 103 3.36 2.66 -6.04
N ASN A 104 3.38 3.73 -6.85
CA ASN A 104 4.06 3.71 -8.14
C ASN A 104 5.41 4.45 -8.02
N SER A 105 6.45 3.90 -8.61
CA SER A 105 7.72 4.60 -8.77
C SER A 105 7.61 5.64 -9.88
N THR A 106 8.16 6.84 -9.67
CA THR A 106 8.20 7.88 -10.71
C THR A 106 9.30 7.67 -11.74
N THR A 107 10.26 6.80 -11.46
CA THR A 107 11.44 6.57 -12.30
C THR A 107 11.46 5.18 -12.94
N THR A 108 10.57 4.29 -12.53
CA THR A 108 10.48 2.90 -13.03
C THR A 108 9.03 2.53 -13.34
N ARG A 109 8.82 1.51 -14.19
CA ARG A 109 7.48 0.98 -14.53
C ARG A 109 6.99 -0.05 -13.50
N ILE A 110 7.36 0.16 -12.24
CA ILE A 110 7.14 -0.79 -11.16
C ILE A 110 6.07 -0.25 -10.22
N ILE A 111 5.07 -1.07 -9.97
CA ILE A 111 4.00 -0.81 -9.01
C ILE A 111 4.18 -1.76 -7.83
N THR A 112 4.28 -1.21 -6.63
CA THR A 112 4.30 -1.97 -5.38
C THR A 112 2.90 -1.94 -4.77
N LEU A 113 2.38 -3.12 -4.45
CA LEU A 113 1.11 -3.35 -3.78
C LEU A 113 1.37 -3.91 -2.40
N GLU A 114 0.91 -3.21 -1.37
CA GLU A 114 0.95 -3.64 0.02
C GLU A 114 -0.49 -3.86 0.51
N VAL A 115 -0.81 -5.07 0.97
CA VAL A 115 -2.10 -5.42 1.55
C VAL A 115 -1.89 -5.77 3.01
N THR A 116 -2.51 -5.01 3.91
CA THR A 116 -2.43 -5.25 5.36
C THR A 116 -3.74 -5.80 5.89
N GLY A 117 -3.69 -6.91 6.61
CA GLY A 117 -4.86 -7.53 7.23
C GLY A 117 -4.52 -8.36 8.47
N PRO A 118 -5.54 -8.91 9.16
CA PRO A 118 -5.36 -9.64 10.42
C PRO A 118 -4.77 -11.06 10.24
N ASP A 119 -4.87 -11.62 9.03
CA ASP A 119 -4.39 -12.96 8.69
C ASP A 119 -3.32 -12.85 7.60
N PRO A 120 -2.11 -13.39 7.81
CA PRO A 120 -1.02 -13.26 6.85
C PRO A 120 -1.27 -14.02 5.54
N GLN A 121 -1.94 -15.19 5.59
CA GLN A 121 -2.26 -15.96 4.38
C GLN A 121 -3.34 -15.24 3.57
N LYS A 122 -4.41 -14.78 4.23
CA LYS A 122 -5.46 -14.05 3.52
C LYS A 122 -4.98 -12.71 2.96
N ALA A 123 -4.08 -12.02 3.65
CA ALA A 123 -3.47 -10.80 3.13
C ALA A 123 -2.69 -11.08 1.84
N ALA A 124 -1.97 -12.20 1.77
CA ALA A 124 -1.28 -12.65 0.55
C ALA A 124 -2.28 -13.06 -0.54
N ASP A 125 -3.32 -13.82 -0.21
CA ASP A 125 -4.36 -14.23 -1.16
C ASP A 125 -5.06 -13.01 -1.80
N VAL A 126 -5.39 -12.00 -0.99
CA VAL A 126 -5.96 -10.73 -1.47
C VAL A 126 -4.95 -10.00 -2.36
N ALA A 127 -3.68 -9.92 -1.96
CA ALA A 127 -2.66 -9.26 -2.78
C ALA A 127 -2.51 -9.94 -4.15
N ASN A 128 -2.43 -11.26 -4.19
CA ASN A 128 -2.32 -12.05 -5.42
C ASN A 128 -3.57 -11.91 -6.30
N ALA A 129 -4.77 -12.01 -5.71
CA ALA A 129 -6.02 -11.84 -6.43
C ALA A 129 -6.17 -10.45 -7.06
N ILE A 130 -5.67 -9.38 -6.40
CA ILE A 130 -5.64 -8.04 -6.99
C ILE A 130 -4.77 -8.03 -8.26
N VAL A 131 -3.63 -8.72 -8.26
CA VAL A 131 -2.75 -8.81 -9.44
C VAL A 131 -3.50 -9.50 -10.59
N ASP A 132 -4.13 -10.64 -10.32
CA ASP A 132 -4.85 -11.44 -11.32
C ASP A 132 -6.02 -10.64 -11.93
N VAL A 133 -6.89 -10.08 -11.09
CA VAL A 133 -8.03 -9.26 -11.51
C VAL A 133 -7.59 -8.04 -12.31
N THR A 134 -6.51 -7.38 -11.88
CA THR A 134 -5.98 -6.21 -12.60
C THR A 134 -5.43 -6.63 -13.96
N SER A 135 -4.73 -7.78 -14.04
CA SER A 135 -4.21 -8.31 -15.31
C SER A 135 -5.34 -8.58 -16.30
N ASP A 136 -6.43 -9.21 -15.85
CA ASP A 136 -7.59 -9.54 -16.67
C ASP A 136 -8.31 -8.28 -17.19
N ILE A 137 -8.55 -7.30 -16.30
CA ILE A 137 -9.21 -6.04 -16.69
C ILE A 137 -8.30 -5.22 -17.61
N SER A 138 -7.00 -5.16 -17.33
CA SER A 138 -6.05 -4.42 -18.17
C SER A 138 -5.95 -5.01 -19.57
N GLN A 139 -5.97 -6.35 -19.71
CA GLN A 139 -6.05 -7.01 -21.02
C GLN A 139 -7.38 -6.71 -21.74
N SER A 140 -8.50 -6.72 -21.02
CA SER A 140 -9.82 -6.50 -21.63
C SER A 140 -10.10 -5.05 -22.06
N VAL A 141 -9.51 -4.06 -21.37
CA VAL A 141 -9.91 -2.65 -21.49
C VAL A 141 -8.78 -1.77 -22.03
N MET A 142 -7.51 -2.17 -21.88
CA MET A 142 -6.35 -1.32 -22.16
C MET A 142 -5.33 -1.91 -23.17
N ASP A 143 -5.60 -3.08 -23.78
CA ASP A 143 -4.71 -3.79 -24.74
C ASP A 143 -3.26 -4.00 -24.22
N VAL A 144 -3.13 -4.26 -22.91
CA VAL A 144 -1.83 -4.48 -22.25
C VAL A 144 -1.48 -5.96 -22.26
N GLN A 145 -0.21 -6.27 -22.56
CA GLN A 145 0.42 -7.60 -22.63
C GLN A 145 -0.10 -8.60 -21.60
N SER A 146 0.26 -8.32 -20.35
CA SER A 146 0.00 -9.09 -19.14
C SER A 146 0.61 -8.30 -17.98
N ILE A 147 0.03 -8.39 -16.77
CA ILE A 147 0.71 -7.99 -15.54
C ILE A 147 1.28 -9.26 -14.91
N ASN A 148 2.57 -9.27 -14.63
CA ASN A 148 3.22 -10.40 -13.93
C ASN A 148 3.72 -9.93 -12.56
N ALA A 149 3.38 -10.72 -11.53
CA ALA A 149 4.00 -10.60 -10.22
C ALA A 149 5.48 -10.98 -10.33
N ILE A 150 6.36 -10.14 -9.78
CA ILE A 150 7.82 -10.35 -9.79
C ILE A 150 8.27 -11.10 -8.53
N ASP A 151 7.48 -11.04 -7.45
CA ASP A 151 7.77 -11.68 -6.16
C ASP A 151 6.45 -12.06 -5.46
N SER A 152 6.41 -13.25 -4.86
CA SER A 152 5.24 -13.91 -4.25
C SER A 152 5.62 -14.69 -3.00
#